data_AF-A0A2E6H3W0-F1
#
_entry.id   AF-A0A2E6H3W0-F1
#
_cell.length_a   1.000
_cell.length_b   1.000
_cell.length_c   1.000
_cell.angle_alpha   90.00
_cell.angle_beta   90.00
_cell.angle_gamma   90.00
#
_symmetry.space_group_name_H-M   'P 1'
#
loop_
_entity.id
_entity.type
_entity.pdbx_description
1 polymer ?
#
loop_
_entity_poly.entity_id
_entity_poly.type
_entity_poly.pdbx_seq_one_letter_code
_entity_poly.pdbx_strand_id
1 'polypeptide(L)'
;MKLFMVLFFAFNSLAFANYQYFHFDAKKAKVSDSSYRRYIIPQLKSLLKEYYHILEKVDPLQKEVLKIKAKTVEMRKAWGETKSVCIEVSPECTDGLRKIYHLSRELDRDLSNYLSERMSFPKESQKVDSTLKLHGSLDKLFNLNYKNLHAIEEYLITFETPLFPYNKIHRNLGENLHLMSLTCELAMTGKLIPEIQDEFDFVWNHFFKIVEDHLLTDRGQKHFLNRLGELNMSWNSFSMKMTKGNLKVPKEVSNIVKLMHNRWNSILKIILKRR
;
A
#
# COMPACT_ATOMS: atom_id res chain seq x y z
N MET A 1 28.55 -51.19 -8.88
CA MET A 1 27.77 -50.38 -9.86
C MET A 1 26.70 -49.48 -9.23
N LYS A 2 26.02 -49.85 -8.13
CA LYS A 2 24.99 -49.01 -7.50
C LYS A 2 25.52 -47.77 -6.75
N LEU A 3 26.77 -47.78 -6.28
CA LEU A 3 27.36 -46.65 -5.54
C LEU A 3 27.70 -45.45 -6.43
N PHE A 4 27.99 -45.68 -7.72
CA PHE A 4 28.37 -44.62 -8.66
C PHE A 4 27.16 -43.80 -9.15
N MET A 5 25.96 -44.39 -9.18
CA MET A 5 24.72 -43.66 -9.53
C MET A 5 24.29 -42.68 -8.43
N VAL A 6 24.54 -42.99 -7.16
CA VAL A 6 24.14 -42.11 -6.04
C VAL A 6 25.02 -40.85 -5.99
N LEU A 7 26.30 -40.97 -6.33
CA LEU A 7 27.22 -39.82 -6.43
C LEU A 7 26.87 -38.88 -7.60
N PHE A 8 26.32 -39.39 -8.70
CA PHE A 8 25.91 -38.57 -9.84
C PHE A 8 24.64 -37.74 -9.58
N PHE A 9 23.74 -38.23 -8.72
CA PHE A 9 22.55 -37.48 -8.28
C PHE A 9 22.87 -36.46 -7.18
N ALA A 10 23.85 -36.73 -6.32
CA ALA A 10 24.27 -35.78 -5.28
C ALA A 10 25.05 -34.57 -5.83
N PHE A 11 25.68 -34.68 -7.00
CA PHE A 11 26.40 -33.57 -7.63
C PHE A 11 25.54 -32.66 -8.51
N ASN A 12 24.31 -33.07 -8.86
CA ASN A 12 23.41 -32.27 -9.72
C ASN A 12 22.38 -31.42 -8.93
N SER A 13 22.37 -31.48 -7.60
CA SER A 13 21.45 -30.70 -6.76
C SER A 13 21.94 -29.27 -6.44
N LEU A 14 23.07 -28.84 -7.00
CA LEU A 14 23.60 -27.47 -6.87
C LEU A 14 23.44 -26.63 -8.14
N ALA A 15 22.53 -27.02 -9.05
CA ALA A 15 21.99 -26.08 -10.01
C ALA A 15 20.98 -25.18 -9.28
N PHE A 16 21.48 -24.22 -8.49
CA PHE A 16 20.70 -23.02 -8.21
C PHE A 16 20.34 -22.45 -9.57
N ALA A 17 19.06 -22.51 -9.92
CA ALA A 17 18.52 -21.79 -11.05
C ALA A 17 18.80 -20.30 -10.81
N ASN A 18 19.96 -19.85 -11.29
CA ASN A 18 20.25 -18.45 -11.49
C ASN A 18 19.29 -17.99 -12.59
N TYR A 19 18.05 -17.72 -12.21
CA TYR A 19 17.25 -16.75 -12.92
C TYR A 19 18.16 -15.54 -13.09
N GLN A 20 18.36 -15.09 -14.33
CA GLN A 20 18.99 -13.80 -14.61
C GLN A 20 18.08 -12.70 -14.04
N TYR A 21 18.06 -12.58 -12.71
CA TYR A 21 17.76 -11.32 -12.06
C TYR A 21 18.73 -10.34 -12.69
N PHE A 22 18.18 -9.35 -13.38
CA PHE A 22 18.95 -8.20 -13.83
C PHE A 22 19.53 -7.56 -12.56
N HIS A 23 20.72 -8.01 -12.14
CA HIS A 23 21.34 -7.56 -10.91
C HIS A 23 21.80 -6.14 -11.18
N PHE A 24 20.95 -5.19 -10.83
CA PHE A 24 21.24 -3.78 -11.00
C PHE A 24 22.33 -3.40 -10.02
N ASP A 25 23.51 -3.08 -10.53
CA ASP A 25 24.61 -2.61 -9.70
C ASP A 25 24.35 -1.13 -9.33
N ALA A 26 23.76 -0.93 -8.16
CA ALA A 26 23.48 0.40 -7.61
C ALA A 26 24.73 1.31 -7.57
N LYS A 27 25.95 0.73 -7.50
CA LYS A 27 27.21 1.51 -7.51
C LYS A 27 27.55 2.06 -8.89
N LYS A 28 27.03 1.46 -9.98
CA LYS A 28 27.20 1.95 -11.35
C LYS A 28 26.19 3.04 -11.71
N ALA A 29 25.13 3.20 -10.92
CA ALA A 29 24.10 4.20 -11.10
C ALA A 29 24.57 5.57 -10.59
N LYS A 30 24.94 6.49 -11.49
CA LYS A 30 25.29 7.87 -11.14
C LYS A 30 24.10 8.80 -11.29
N VAL A 31 23.09 8.62 -10.44
CA VAL A 31 21.96 9.56 -10.33
C VAL A 31 22.31 10.62 -9.30
N SER A 32 22.31 11.90 -9.69
CA SER A 32 22.46 13.00 -8.73
C SER A 32 21.18 13.22 -7.93
N ASP A 33 21.30 13.70 -6.70
CA ASP A 33 20.14 14.03 -5.85
C ASP A 33 19.20 15.04 -6.53
N SER A 34 19.77 15.99 -7.28
CA SER A 34 19.00 16.94 -8.08
C SER A 34 18.20 16.24 -9.18
N SER A 35 18.81 15.29 -9.90
CA SER A 35 18.12 14.49 -10.91
C SER A 35 17.01 13.62 -10.29
N TYR A 36 17.29 13.02 -9.13
CA TYR A 36 16.32 12.20 -8.40
C TYR A 36 15.11 13.05 -7.99
N ARG A 37 15.34 14.18 -7.32
CA ARG A 37 14.29 15.06 -6.81
C ARG A 37 13.47 15.74 -7.91
N ARG A 38 14.13 16.21 -8.98
CA ARG A 38 13.47 17.01 -10.04
C ARG A 38 12.84 16.18 -11.15
N TYR A 39 13.30 14.95 -11.39
CA TYR A 39 12.82 14.14 -12.51
C TYR A 39 12.24 12.80 -12.09
N ILE A 40 12.87 12.07 -11.17
CA ILE A 40 12.41 10.73 -10.79
C ILE A 40 11.21 10.80 -9.85
N ILE A 41 11.30 11.58 -8.76
CA ILE A 41 10.19 11.72 -7.79
C ILE A 41 8.88 12.17 -8.46
N PRO A 42 8.85 13.21 -9.32
CA PRO A 42 7.62 13.62 -9.97
C PRO A 42 6.99 12.52 -10.82
N GLN A 43 7.79 11.74 -11.55
CA GLN A 43 7.29 10.63 -12.36
C GLN A 43 6.76 9.49 -11.50
N LEU A 44 7.42 9.16 -10.39
CA LEU A 44 6.91 8.16 -9.43
C LEU A 44 5.58 8.60 -8.81
N LYS A 45 5.43 9.89 -8.46
CA LYS A 45 4.15 10.45 -8.00
C LYS A 45 3.07 10.36 -9.08
N SER A 46 3.41 10.66 -10.34
CA SER A 46 2.48 10.51 -11.46
C SER A 46 2.03 9.06 -11.64
N LEU A 47 2.95 8.09 -11.56
CA LEU A 47 2.62 6.66 -11.61
C LEU A 47 1.65 6.27 -10.49
N LEU A 48 1.92 6.68 -9.25
CA LEU A 48 1.02 6.39 -8.12
C LEU A 48 -0.36 7.03 -8.31
N LYS A 49 -0.42 8.26 -8.82
CA LYS A 49 -1.68 8.94 -9.14
C LYS A 49 -2.46 8.23 -10.26
N GLU A 50 -1.77 7.79 -11.30
CA GLU A 50 -2.37 7.04 -12.42
C GLU A 50 -2.90 5.67 -11.93
N TYR A 51 -2.21 5.01 -10.99
CA TYR A 51 -2.70 3.80 -10.32
C TYR A 51 -4.03 4.05 -9.60
N TYR A 52 -4.10 5.08 -8.75
CA TYR A 52 -5.35 5.43 -8.07
C TYR A 52 -6.45 5.85 -9.03
N HIS A 53 -6.10 6.55 -10.10
CA HIS A 53 -7.05 6.95 -11.12
C HIS A 53 -7.69 5.73 -11.83
N ILE A 54 -6.93 4.66 -12.06
CA ILE A 54 -7.50 3.41 -12.58
C ILE A 54 -8.53 2.86 -11.59
N LEU A 55 -8.18 2.76 -10.31
CA LEU A 55 -9.09 2.26 -9.27
C LEU A 55 -10.39 3.09 -9.22
N GLU A 56 -10.28 4.43 -9.21
CA GLU A 56 -11.43 5.35 -9.20
C GLU A 56 -12.38 5.16 -10.39
N LYS A 57 -11.86 4.74 -11.55
CA LYS A 57 -12.68 4.52 -12.75
C LYS A 57 -13.42 3.20 -12.77
N VAL A 58 -13.01 2.23 -11.96
CA VAL A 58 -13.67 0.91 -11.95
C VAL A 58 -15.03 0.99 -11.29
N ASP A 59 -15.15 1.76 -10.21
CA ASP A 59 -16.41 1.93 -9.49
C ASP A 59 -16.48 3.33 -8.85
N PRO A 60 -17.58 4.08 -8.99
CA PRO A 60 -17.79 5.37 -8.31
C PRO A 60 -17.60 5.30 -6.78
N LEU A 61 -17.83 4.14 -6.17
CA LEU A 61 -17.62 3.87 -4.75
C LEU A 61 -16.13 3.85 -4.37
N GLN A 62 -15.25 3.54 -5.33
CA GLN A 62 -13.82 3.39 -5.07
C GLN A 62 -13.17 4.70 -4.62
N LYS A 63 -13.72 5.84 -5.04
CA LYS A 63 -13.28 7.17 -4.58
C LYS A 63 -13.44 7.33 -3.06
N GLU A 64 -14.53 6.83 -2.49
CA GLU A 64 -14.76 6.89 -1.04
C GLU A 64 -13.80 5.95 -0.29
N VAL A 65 -13.55 4.76 -0.83
CA VAL A 65 -12.58 3.82 -0.28
C VAL A 65 -11.16 4.43 -0.24
N LEU A 66 -10.77 5.14 -1.30
CA LEU A 66 -9.49 5.84 -1.34
C LEU A 66 -9.42 7.01 -0.34
N LYS A 67 -10.52 7.74 -0.13
CA LYS A 67 -10.62 8.77 0.90
C LYS A 67 -10.46 8.17 2.31
N ILE A 68 -11.12 7.05 2.57
CA ILE A 68 -10.99 6.26 3.80
C ILE A 68 -9.54 5.80 4.03
N LYS A 69 -8.88 5.29 2.99
CA LYS A 69 -7.45 4.91 3.04
C LYS A 69 -6.57 6.10 3.40
N ALA A 70 -6.77 7.25 2.74
CA ALA A 70 -5.97 8.45 2.99
C ALA A 70 -6.05 8.90 4.46
N LYS A 71 -7.25 8.91 5.05
CA LYS A 71 -7.44 9.21 6.48
C LYS A 71 -6.75 8.20 7.39
N THR A 72 -6.83 6.91 7.05
CA THR A 72 -6.15 5.85 7.82
C THR A 72 -4.63 6.03 7.81
N VAL A 73 -4.06 6.40 6.65
CA VAL A 73 -2.62 6.72 6.53
C VAL A 73 -2.27 7.96 7.37
N GLU A 74 -3.10 9.00 7.34
CA GLU A 74 -2.90 10.20 8.16
C GLU A 74 -2.93 9.90 9.66
N MET A 75 -3.89 9.08 10.12
CA MET A 75 -3.97 8.63 11.51
C MET A 75 -2.71 7.85 11.91
N ARG A 76 -2.24 6.94 11.05
CA ARG A 76 -1.02 6.17 11.30
C ARG A 76 0.22 7.05 11.38
N LYS A 77 0.32 8.07 10.52
CA LYS A 77 1.40 9.05 10.57
C LYS A 77 1.36 9.87 11.85
N ALA A 78 0.18 10.40 12.20
CA ALA A 78 -0.02 11.16 13.44
C ALA A 78 0.32 10.31 14.68
N TRP A 79 -0.03 9.03 14.68
CA TRP A 79 0.38 8.11 15.75
C TRP A 79 1.89 7.86 15.78
N GLY A 80 2.55 7.74 14.63
CA GLY A 80 4.00 7.60 14.55
C GLY A 80 4.75 8.78 15.20
N GLU A 81 4.24 9.99 15.02
CA GLU A 81 4.75 11.22 15.65
C GLU A 81 4.44 11.23 17.16
N THR A 82 3.18 10.96 17.52
CA THR A 82 2.64 11.05 18.90
C THR A 82 3.17 9.96 19.83
N LYS A 83 3.38 8.75 19.33
CA LYS A 83 3.79 7.59 20.14
C LYS A 83 5.08 7.84 20.92
N SER A 84 6.02 8.58 20.32
CA SER A 84 7.33 8.86 20.91
C SER A 84 7.25 9.74 22.16
N VAL A 85 6.27 10.65 22.23
CA VAL A 85 6.06 11.58 23.35
C VAL A 85 5.08 11.07 24.38
N CYS A 86 4.24 10.08 24.03
CA CYS A 86 3.27 9.48 24.94
C CYS A 86 3.85 8.46 25.94
N ILE A 87 5.16 8.40 26.14
CA ILE A 87 5.76 7.52 27.16
C ILE A 87 5.30 7.94 28.57
N GLU A 88 5.15 9.25 28.76
CA GLU A 88 4.63 9.87 29.98
C GLU A 88 3.39 10.71 29.64
N VAL A 89 2.61 11.03 30.67
CA VAL A 89 1.48 11.95 30.53
C VAL A 89 2.04 13.35 30.26
N SER A 90 1.85 13.84 29.03
CA SER A 90 2.26 15.18 28.64
C SER A 90 1.17 15.91 27.84
N PRO A 91 1.19 17.26 27.80
CA PRO A 91 0.32 18.03 26.92
C PRO A 91 0.47 17.64 25.44
N GLU A 92 1.70 17.42 24.98
CA GLU A 92 2.01 17.03 23.61
C GLU A 92 1.41 15.66 23.25
N CYS A 93 1.45 14.71 24.19
CA CYS A 93 0.77 13.43 24.03
C CYS A 93 -0.75 13.62 23.89
N THR A 94 -1.34 14.40 24.79
CA THR A 94 -2.78 14.67 24.81
C THR A 94 -3.26 15.34 23.52
N ASP A 95 -2.53 16.34 23.04
CA ASP A 95 -2.83 17.05 21.79
C ASP A 95 -2.67 16.15 20.56
N GLY A 96 -1.63 15.31 20.54
CA GLY A 96 -1.44 14.30 19.50
C GLY A 96 -2.58 13.28 19.47
N LEU A 97 -3.03 12.80 20.63
CA LEU A 97 -4.17 11.89 20.75
C LEU A 97 -5.49 12.55 20.35
N ARG A 98 -5.71 13.83 20.69
CA ARG A 98 -6.88 14.59 20.24
C ARG A 98 -6.92 14.74 18.72
N LYS A 99 -5.77 14.98 18.08
CA LYS A 99 -5.68 14.99 16.61
C LYS A 99 -6.10 13.66 16.00
N ILE A 100 -5.60 12.55 16.55
CA ILE A 100 -5.98 11.20 16.09
C ILE A 100 -7.47 10.93 16.34
N TYR A 101 -8.00 11.35 17.48
CA TYR A 101 -9.42 11.26 17.81
C TYR A 101 -10.30 11.99 16.80
N HIS A 102 -9.96 13.24 16.45
CA HIS A 102 -10.70 13.99 15.43
C HIS A 102 -10.70 13.28 14.07
N LEU A 103 -9.55 12.80 13.61
CA LEU A 103 -9.45 12.02 12.37
C LEU A 103 -10.29 10.75 12.42
N SER A 104 -10.28 10.05 13.55
CA SER A 104 -11.05 8.83 13.79
C SER A 104 -12.56 9.08 13.77
N ARG A 105 -13.04 10.19 14.37
CA ARG A 105 -14.44 10.62 14.32
C ARG A 105 -14.88 10.98 12.91
N GLU A 106 -14.04 11.64 12.14
CA GLU A 106 -14.37 11.93 10.74
C GLU A 106 -14.41 10.66 9.88
N LEU A 107 -13.50 9.72 10.12
CA LEU A 107 -13.50 8.42 9.44
C LEU A 107 -14.78 7.64 9.76
N ASP A 108 -15.24 7.68 11.00
CA ASP A 108 -16.49 7.05 11.45
C ASP A 108 -17.71 7.57 10.66
N ARG A 109 -17.78 8.90 10.48
CA ARG A 109 -18.80 9.54 9.65
C ARG A 109 -18.70 9.12 8.18
N ASP A 110 -17.49 9.10 7.61
CA ASP A 110 -17.28 8.69 6.22
C ASP A 110 -17.67 7.22 5.99
N LEU A 111 -17.35 6.32 6.95
CA LEU A 111 -17.76 4.91 6.91
C LEU A 111 -19.27 4.74 7.07
N SER A 112 -19.88 5.46 8.00
CA SER A 112 -21.34 5.41 8.22
C SER A 112 -22.09 5.84 6.97
N ASN A 113 -21.70 6.97 6.36
CA ASN A 113 -22.31 7.46 5.12
C ASN A 113 -22.18 6.44 3.99
N TYR A 114 -21.02 5.79 3.87
CA TYR A 114 -20.81 4.75 2.87
C TYR A 114 -21.76 3.57 3.08
N LEU A 115 -21.86 3.08 4.31
CA LEU A 115 -22.69 1.92 4.66
C LEU A 115 -24.19 2.24 4.54
N SER A 116 -24.61 3.46 4.84
CA SER A 116 -26.03 3.86 4.80
C SER A 116 -26.56 4.18 3.41
N GLU A 117 -25.77 4.84 2.55
CA GLU A 117 -26.28 5.42 1.30
C GLU A 117 -26.16 4.50 0.07
N ARG A 118 -25.35 3.43 0.14
CA ARG A 118 -24.85 2.79 -1.11
C ARG A 118 -24.93 1.26 -1.17
N MET A 119 -25.75 0.62 -0.34
CA MET A 119 -26.03 -0.83 -0.46
C MET A 119 -26.96 -1.11 -1.66
N SER A 120 -26.39 -1.14 -2.86
CA SER A 120 -27.02 -1.77 -4.02
C SER A 120 -26.19 -2.97 -4.44
N PHE A 121 -26.79 -4.15 -4.39
CA PHE A 121 -26.12 -5.36 -4.86
C PHE A 121 -26.23 -5.41 -6.38
N PRO A 122 -25.10 -5.60 -7.09
CA PRO A 122 -25.12 -5.81 -8.53
C PRO A 122 -25.87 -7.12 -8.85
N LYS A 123 -26.50 -7.19 -10.03
CA LYS A 123 -27.26 -8.37 -10.47
C LYS A 123 -26.35 -9.53 -10.89
N GLU A 124 -25.10 -9.24 -11.27
CA GLU A 124 -24.14 -10.28 -11.68
C GLU A 124 -23.48 -10.92 -10.46
N SER A 125 -23.61 -12.24 -10.32
CA SER A 125 -23.14 -13.00 -9.15
C SER A 125 -21.67 -12.75 -8.79
N GLN A 126 -20.77 -12.70 -9.77
CA GLN A 126 -19.35 -12.42 -9.52
C GLN A 126 -19.11 -11.04 -8.87
N LYS A 127 -19.94 -10.04 -9.21
CA LYS A 127 -19.84 -8.71 -8.60
C LYS A 127 -20.47 -8.67 -7.22
N VAL A 128 -21.39 -9.59 -6.90
CA VAL A 128 -21.96 -9.74 -5.54
C VAL A 128 -20.87 -10.15 -4.57
N ASP A 129 -20.07 -11.17 -4.90
CA ASP A 129 -18.99 -11.64 -4.03
C ASP A 129 -17.93 -10.56 -3.77
N SER A 130 -17.47 -9.87 -4.82
CA SER A 130 -16.57 -8.72 -4.70
C SER A 130 -17.17 -7.60 -3.83
N THR A 131 -18.47 -7.35 -3.97
CA THR A 131 -19.19 -6.35 -3.15
C THR A 131 -19.24 -6.76 -1.69
N LEU A 132 -19.58 -8.02 -1.39
CA LEU A 132 -19.58 -8.57 -0.04
C LEU A 132 -18.20 -8.53 0.60
N LYS A 133 -17.14 -8.88 -0.14
CA LYS A 133 -15.75 -8.81 0.33
C LYS A 133 -15.35 -7.38 0.69
N LEU A 134 -15.74 -6.39 -0.13
CA LEU A 134 -15.52 -4.99 0.20
C LEU A 134 -16.27 -4.59 1.47
N HIS A 135 -17.56 -4.91 1.57
CA HIS A 135 -18.36 -4.58 2.76
C HIS A 135 -17.77 -5.19 4.03
N GLY A 136 -17.42 -6.48 4.02
CA GLY A 136 -16.76 -7.12 5.16
C GLY A 136 -15.44 -6.45 5.54
N SER A 137 -14.69 -5.92 4.57
CA SER A 137 -13.47 -5.14 4.84
C SER A 137 -13.78 -3.79 5.48
N LEU A 138 -14.83 -3.10 5.03
CA LEU A 138 -15.25 -1.82 5.59
C LEU A 138 -15.87 -1.95 6.99
N ASP A 139 -16.65 -3.00 7.24
CA ASP A 139 -17.18 -3.31 8.57
C ASP A 139 -16.06 -3.64 9.56
N LYS A 140 -15.04 -4.39 9.10
CA LYS A 140 -13.83 -4.63 9.89
C LYS A 140 -13.12 -3.31 10.20
N LEU A 141 -13.04 -2.40 9.24
CA LEU A 141 -12.43 -1.10 9.44
C LEU A 141 -13.21 -0.23 10.43
N PHE A 142 -14.55 -0.25 10.35
CA PHE A 142 -15.44 0.43 11.29
C PHE A 142 -15.21 -0.07 12.73
N ASN A 143 -15.18 -1.39 12.93
CA ASN A 143 -14.90 -2.00 14.23
C ASN A 143 -13.51 -1.65 14.77
N LEU A 144 -12.47 -1.61 13.92
CA LEU A 144 -11.12 -1.20 14.33
C LEU A 144 -11.07 0.28 14.69
N ASN A 145 -11.77 1.14 13.95
CA ASN A 145 -11.87 2.57 14.24
C ASN A 145 -12.57 2.81 15.58
N TYR A 146 -13.68 2.10 15.84
CA TYR A 146 -14.39 2.16 17.12
C TYR A 146 -13.49 1.76 18.30
N LYS A 147 -12.71 0.68 18.15
CA LYS A 147 -11.72 0.27 19.18
C LYS A 147 -10.67 1.36 19.44
N ASN A 148 -10.25 2.08 18.41
CA ASN A 148 -9.30 3.19 18.55
C ASN A 148 -9.93 4.39 19.27
N LEU A 149 -11.15 4.77 18.91
CA LEU A 149 -11.89 5.83 19.61
C LEU A 149 -11.98 5.50 21.11
N HIS A 150 -12.45 4.29 21.43
CA HIS A 150 -12.61 3.87 22.80
C HIS A 150 -11.29 3.88 23.58
N ALA A 151 -10.20 3.38 22.98
CA ALA A 151 -8.88 3.39 23.62
C ALA A 151 -8.36 4.82 23.88
N ILE A 152 -8.64 5.77 22.96
CA ILE A 152 -8.26 7.18 23.13
C ILE A 152 -9.13 7.85 24.20
N GLU A 153 -10.44 7.62 24.20
CA GLU A 153 -11.37 8.14 25.21
C GLU A 153 -11.01 7.63 26.61
N GLU A 154 -10.74 6.33 26.75
CA GLU A 154 -10.29 5.73 28.00
C GLU A 154 -9.01 6.41 28.51
N TYR A 155 -8.04 6.66 27.64
CA TYR A 155 -6.82 7.40 28.00
C TYR A 155 -7.14 8.82 28.49
N LEU A 156 -7.92 9.57 27.71
CA LEU A 156 -8.25 10.97 28.02
C LEU A 156 -9.09 11.13 29.30
N ILE A 157 -9.78 10.07 29.76
CA ILE A 157 -10.53 10.10 31.02
C ILE A 157 -9.65 9.63 32.19
N THR A 158 -8.73 8.69 31.96
CA THR A 158 -7.97 8.03 33.04
C THR A 158 -6.61 8.65 33.33
N PHE A 159 -6.08 9.52 32.48
CA PHE A 159 -4.68 9.98 32.57
C PHE A 159 -4.29 10.69 33.87
N GLU A 160 -5.22 11.38 34.54
CA GLU A 160 -4.98 12.03 35.85
C GLU A 160 -5.50 11.22 37.03
N THR A 161 -5.82 9.94 36.82
CA THR A 161 -6.47 9.08 37.82
C THR A 161 -5.57 7.91 38.20
N PRO A 162 -5.82 7.26 39.36
CA PRO A 162 -5.15 6.02 39.74
C PRO A 162 -5.34 4.86 38.75
N LEU A 163 -6.27 4.99 37.80
CA LEU A 163 -6.55 3.97 36.78
C LEU A 163 -5.59 4.04 35.58
N PHE A 164 -4.80 5.11 35.45
CA PHE A 164 -3.87 5.30 34.33
C PHE A 164 -2.94 4.08 34.05
N PRO A 165 -2.36 3.39 35.05
CA PRO A 165 -1.46 2.25 34.79
C PRO A 165 -2.11 1.06 34.06
N TYR A 166 -3.44 0.98 34.06
CA TYR A 166 -4.18 -0.09 33.39
C TYR A 166 -4.44 0.19 31.90
N ASN A 167 -4.12 1.40 31.43
CA ASN A 167 -4.34 1.82 30.05
C ASN A 167 -3.42 1.05 29.08
N LYS A 168 -3.99 0.57 27.95
CA LYS A 168 -3.27 -0.21 26.93
C LYS A 168 -3.18 0.50 25.57
N ILE A 169 -3.31 1.82 25.52
CA ILE A 169 -3.40 2.61 24.28
C ILE A 169 -2.21 2.36 23.35
N HIS A 170 -0.99 2.28 23.89
CA HIS A 170 0.23 2.13 23.09
C HIS A 170 0.24 0.87 22.24
N ARG A 171 -0.20 -0.23 22.85
CA ARG A 171 -0.29 -1.53 22.17
C ARG A 171 -1.51 -1.53 21.23
N ASN A 172 -2.68 -1.19 21.77
CA ASN A 172 -3.94 -1.33 21.06
C ASN A 172 -4.04 -0.39 19.85
N LEU A 173 -3.71 0.89 20.00
CA LEU A 173 -3.84 1.89 18.94
C LEU A 173 -2.86 1.60 17.78
N GLY A 174 -1.60 1.27 18.10
CA GLY A 174 -0.61 0.91 17.10
C GLY A 174 -0.98 -0.33 16.29
N GLU A 175 -1.37 -1.41 16.98
CA GLU A 175 -1.80 -2.67 16.35
C GLU A 175 -3.05 -2.46 15.49
N ASN A 176 -4.06 -1.77 16.00
CA ASN A 176 -5.29 -1.48 15.28
C ASN A 176 -5.03 -0.60 14.05
N LEU A 177 -4.28 0.50 14.16
CA LEU A 177 -3.95 1.36 13.01
C LEU A 177 -3.18 0.60 11.92
N HIS A 178 -2.31 -0.33 12.31
CA HIS A 178 -1.67 -1.21 11.35
C HIS A 178 -2.66 -2.13 10.64
N LEU A 179 -3.56 -2.78 11.37
CA LEU A 179 -4.61 -3.62 10.81
C LEU A 179 -5.59 -2.84 9.93
N MET A 180 -5.91 -1.59 10.30
CA MET A 180 -6.73 -0.68 9.49
C MET A 180 -6.04 -0.40 8.15
N SER A 181 -4.74 -0.09 8.16
CA SER A 181 -3.94 0.11 6.94
C SER A 181 -4.03 -1.09 6.01
N LEU A 182 -3.80 -2.30 6.53
CA LEU A 182 -3.88 -3.54 5.75
C LEU A 182 -5.30 -3.79 5.20
N THR A 183 -6.32 -3.51 6.02
CA THR A 183 -7.72 -3.67 5.63
C THR A 183 -8.10 -2.70 4.50
N CYS A 184 -7.64 -1.45 4.58
CA CYS A 184 -7.79 -0.48 3.50
C CYS A 184 -7.09 -0.93 2.22
N GLU A 185 -5.88 -1.50 2.33
CA GLU A 185 -5.15 -2.01 1.18
C GLU A 185 -5.91 -3.11 0.42
N LEU A 186 -6.55 -4.03 1.14
CA LEU A 186 -7.41 -5.07 0.55
C LEU A 186 -8.72 -4.50 -0.01
N ALA A 187 -9.30 -3.49 0.67
CA ALA A 187 -10.52 -2.83 0.22
C ALA A 187 -10.31 -2.06 -1.10
N MET A 188 -9.10 -1.53 -1.34
CA MET A 188 -8.79 -0.75 -2.54
C MET A 188 -8.96 -1.52 -3.85
N THR A 189 -8.78 -2.83 -3.83
CA THR A 189 -8.88 -3.69 -5.03
C THR A 189 -10.13 -4.56 -5.00
N GLY A 190 -10.93 -4.49 -3.93
CA GLY A 190 -12.09 -5.35 -3.70
C GLY A 190 -13.20 -5.27 -4.76
N LYS A 191 -13.27 -4.18 -5.54
CA LYS A 191 -14.25 -3.98 -6.63
C LYS A 191 -13.71 -4.32 -8.02
N LEU A 192 -12.43 -4.64 -8.13
CA LEU A 192 -11.89 -5.15 -9.37
C LEU A 192 -12.50 -6.51 -9.70
N ILE A 193 -12.59 -6.84 -10.99
CA ILE A 193 -12.94 -8.20 -11.39
C ILE A 193 -11.86 -9.17 -10.88
N PRO A 194 -12.24 -10.37 -10.39
CA PRO A 194 -11.28 -11.30 -9.78
C PRO A 194 -10.05 -11.58 -10.67
N GLU A 195 -10.23 -11.62 -11.99
CA GLU A 195 -9.16 -11.91 -12.95
C GLU A 195 -8.04 -10.84 -12.98
N ILE A 196 -8.34 -9.60 -12.62
CA ILE A 196 -7.33 -8.52 -12.58
C ILE A 196 -6.96 -8.12 -11.15
N GLN A 197 -7.79 -8.47 -10.16
CA GLN A 197 -7.57 -8.11 -8.75
C GLN A 197 -6.19 -8.56 -8.27
N ASP A 198 -5.82 -9.82 -8.52
CA ASP A 198 -4.55 -10.39 -8.09
C ASP A 198 -3.33 -9.64 -8.65
N GLU A 199 -3.45 -9.13 -9.88
CA GLU A 199 -2.37 -8.34 -10.51
C GLU A 199 -2.25 -6.94 -9.92
N PHE A 200 -3.37 -6.34 -9.55
CA PHE A 200 -3.38 -5.06 -8.83
C PHE A 200 -2.84 -5.21 -7.41
N ASP A 201 -3.23 -6.26 -6.69
CA ASP A 201 -2.69 -6.59 -5.38
C ASP A 201 -1.18 -6.89 -5.47
N PHE A 202 -0.75 -7.61 -6.50
CA PHE A 202 0.66 -7.88 -6.77
C PHE A 202 1.45 -6.59 -6.98
N VAL A 203 1.04 -5.72 -7.90
CA VAL A 203 1.79 -4.49 -8.21
C VAL A 203 1.71 -3.47 -7.08
N TRP A 204 0.62 -3.47 -6.30
CA TRP A 204 0.51 -2.67 -5.08
C TRP A 204 1.62 -3.05 -4.09
N ASN A 205 1.69 -4.33 -3.73
CA ASN A 205 2.62 -4.82 -2.72
C ASN A 205 4.10 -4.74 -3.16
N HIS A 206 4.38 -4.98 -4.44
CA HIS A 206 5.76 -5.09 -4.95
C HIS A 206 6.27 -3.83 -5.65
N PHE A 207 5.43 -2.81 -5.85
CA PHE A 207 5.84 -1.55 -6.49
C PHE A 207 5.26 -0.33 -5.78
N PHE A 208 3.94 -0.14 -5.79
CA PHE A 208 3.33 1.13 -5.38
C PHE A 208 3.44 1.42 -3.89
N LYS A 209 3.33 0.39 -3.04
CA LYS A 209 3.52 0.53 -1.59
C LYS A 209 4.93 0.99 -1.26
N ILE A 210 5.93 0.45 -1.95
CA ILE A 210 7.34 0.87 -1.77
C ILE A 210 7.51 2.31 -2.22
N VAL A 211 6.92 2.68 -3.36
CA VAL A 211 6.92 4.06 -3.85
C VAL A 211 6.34 5.01 -2.80
N GLU A 212 5.14 4.72 -2.30
CA GLU A 212 4.42 5.54 -1.33
C GLU A 212 5.17 5.66 0.00
N ASP A 213 5.59 4.54 0.59
CA ASP A 213 6.13 4.49 1.95
C ASP A 213 7.61 4.94 2.02
N HIS A 214 8.42 4.65 1.00
CA HIS A 214 9.88 4.75 1.11
C HIS A 214 10.49 5.74 0.12
N LEU A 215 10.03 5.75 -1.14
CA LEU A 215 10.75 6.44 -2.22
C LEU A 215 10.46 7.93 -2.29
N LEU A 216 9.32 8.37 -1.75
CA LEU A 216 8.92 9.77 -1.70
C LEU A 216 9.51 10.53 -0.48
N THR A 217 10.41 9.89 0.28
CA THR A 217 11.10 10.49 1.42
C THR A 217 12.47 11.07 1.05
N ASP A 218 13.05 11.93 1.90
CA ASP A 218 14.36 12.55 1.66
C ASP A 218 15.53 11.55 1.53
N ARG A 219 15.38 10.34 2.08
CA ARG A 219 16.37 9.24 1.96
C ARG A 219 15.97 8.18 0.93
N GLY A 220 14.94 8.44 0.12
CA GLY A 220 14.34 7.47 -0.81
C GLY A 220 15.27 7.02 -1.93
N GLN A 221 16.25 7.84 -2.34
CA GLN A 221 17.11 7.55 -3.48
C GLN A 221 17.98 6.29 -3.31
N LYS A 222 18.63 6.13 -2.16
CA LYS A 222 19.46 4.94 -1.90
C LYS A 222 18.59 3.68 -1.89
N HIS A 223 17.41 3.77 -1.28
CA HIS A 223 16.45 2.66 -1.25
C HIS A 223 15.95 2.31 -2.66
N PHE A 224 15.63 3.34 -3.45
CA PHE A 224 15.21 3.20 -4.84
C PHE A 224 16.24 2.45 -5.70
N LEU A 225 17.51 2.90 -5.67
CA LEU A 225 18.57 2.31 -6.48
C LEU A 225 18.87 0.86 -6.08
N ASN A 226 18.83 0.55 -4.79
CA ASN A 226 19.06 -0.81 -4.29
C ASN A 226 17.95 -1.78 -4.72
N ARG A 227 16.72 -1.31 -4.93
CA ARG A 227 15.56 -2.14 -5.29
C ARG A 227 15.12 -1.99 -6.74
N LEU A 228 15.90 -1.29 -7.57
CA LEU A 228 15.50 -0.97 -8.94
C LEU A 228 15.19 -2.21 -9.78
N GLY A 229 15.96 -3.30 -9.59
CA GLY A 229 15.73 -4.57 -10.28
C GLY A 229 14.37 -5.19 -9.93
N GLU A 230 14.04 -5.26 -8.63
CA GLU A 230 12.76 -5.78 -8.14
C GLU A 230 11.58 -4.93 -8.61
N LEU A 231 11.71 -3.59 -8.52
CA LEU A 231 10.70 -2.65 -8.98
C LEU A 231 10.46 -2.79 -10.49
N ASN A 232 11.54 -2.90 -11.27
CA ASN A 232 11.45 -3.08 -12.71
C ASN A 232 10.79 -4.41 -13.08
N MET A 233 11.14 -5.50 -12.41
CA MET A 233 10.54 -6.81 -12.63
C MET A 233 9.03 -6.77 -12.35
N SER A 234 8.65 -6.30 -11.16
CA SER A 234 7.26 -6.23 -10.71
C SER A 234 6.41 -5.38 -11.66
N TRP A 235 6.90 -4.20 -12.03
CA TRP A 235 6.21 -3.31 -12.95
C TRP A 235 6.08 -3.88 -14.36
N ASN A 236 7.14 -4.47 -14.91
CA ASN A 236 7.10 -5.02 -16.27
C ASN A 236 6.20 -6.25 -16.36
N SER A 237 6.21 -7.12 -15.35
CA SER A 237 5.30 -8.26 -15.26
C SER A 237 3.84 -7.81 -15.24
N PHE A 238 3.51 -6.82 -14.39
CA PHE A 238 2.17 -6.22 -14.35
C PHE A 238 1.78 -5.60 -15.70
N SER A 239 2.64 -4.74 -16.26
CA SER A 239 2.38 -4.05 -17.53
C SER A 239 2.15 -5.04 -18.68
N MET A 240 2.93 -6.11 -18.75
CA MET A 240 2.77 -7.16 -19.76
C MET A 240 1.41 -7.86 -19.63
N LYS A 241 1.01 -8.27 -18.42
CA LYS A 241 -0.27 -8.95 -18.21
C LYS A 241 -1.47 -8.04 -18.52
N MET A 242 -1.39 -6.76 -18.15
CA MET A 242 -2.45 -5.78 -18.40
C MET A 242 -2.60 -5.37 -19.88
N THR A 243 -1.55 -5.50 -20.69
CA THR A 243 -1.54 -4.96 -22.07
C THR A 243 -1.41 -6.01 -23.17
N LYS A 244 -0.80 -7.16 -22.88
CA LYS A 244 -0.50 -8.24 -23.84
C LYS A 244 -0.89 -9.63 -23.32
N GLY A 245 -1.41 -9.73 -22.09
CA GLY A 245 -1.85 -10.99 -21.50
C GLY A 245 -3.22 -11.43 -22.03
N ASN A 246 -3.64 -12.62 -21.62
CA ASN A 246 -4.96 -13.18 -21.93
C ASN A 246 -6.10 -12.61 -21.07
N LEU A 247 -5.79 -11.63 -20.21
CA LEU A 247 -6.77 -11.00 -19.32
C LEU A 247 -7.69 -10.06 -20.10
N LYS A 248 -9.00 -10.13 -19.82
CA LYS A 248 -10.00 -9.23 -20.40
C LYS A 248 -9.96 -7.87 -19.69
N VAL A 249 -8.95 -7.06 -20.03
CA VAL A 249 -8.75 -5.73 -19.44
C VAL A 249 -9.47 -4.66 -20.28
N PRO A 250 -10.25 -3.74 -19.67
CA PRO A 250 -10.83 -2.61 -20.39
C PRO A 250 -9.77 -1.78 -21.13
N LYS A 251 -10.11 -1.28 -22.33
CA LYS A 251 -9.15 -0.54 -23.18
C LYS A 251 -8.60 0.71 -22.49
N GLU A 252 -9.44 1.38 -21.73
CA GLU A 252 -9.10 2.57 -20.95
C GLU A 252 -7.99 2.26 -19.94
N VAL A 253 -8.12 1.15 -19.21
CA VAL A 253 -7.13 0.68 -18.24
C VAL A 253 -5.82 0.31 -18.94
N SER A 254 -5.90 -0.48 -20.02
CA SER A 254 -4.73 -0.87 -20.82
C SER A 254 -3.96 0.35 -21.37
N ASN A 255 -4.68 1.38 -21.81
CA ASN A 255 -4.09 2.63 -22.30
C ASN A 255 -3.38 3.40 -21.18
N ILE A 256 -3.98 3.52 -19.99
CA ILE A 256 -3.32 4.16 -18.84
C ILE A 256 -2.06 3.38 -18.45
N VAL A 257 -2.13 2.05 -18.39
CA VAL A 257 -0.96 1.21 -18.07
C VAL A 257 0.18 1.36 -19.09
N LYS A 258 -0.13 1.53 -20.38
CA LYS A 258 0.89 1.83 -21.41
C LYS A 258 1.55 3.19 -21.16
N LEU A 259 0.78 4.22 -20.80
CA LEU A 259 1.33 5.53 -20.46
C LEU A 259 2.26 5.45 -19.24
N MET A 260 1.81 4.78 -18.18
CA MET A 260 2.60 4.50 -16.98
C MET A 260 3.91 3.78 -17.35
N HIS A 261 3.85 2.78 -18.25
CA HIS A 261 5.03 2.04 -18.66
C HIS A 261 6.05 2.91 -19.39
N ASN A 262 5.59 3.83 -20.25
CA ASN A 262 6.45 4.81 -20.91
C ASN A 262 7.14 5.77 -19.91
N ARG A 263 6.44 6.18 -18.83
CA ARG A 263 7.04 6.98 -17.75
C ARG A 263 8.11 6.19 -16.99
N TRP A 264 7.83 4.93 -16.66
CA TRP A 264 8.81 4.06 -16.03
C TRP A 264 10.06 3.90 -16.90
N ASN A 265 9.90 3.65 -18.19
CA ASN A 265 11.02 3.58 -19.13
C ASN A 265 11.80 4.91 -19.20
N SER A 266 11.13 6.06 -19.02
CA SER A 266 11.80 7.36 -18.95
C SER A 266 12.63 7.51 -17.68
N ILE A 267 12.15 7.01 -16.53
CA ILE A 267 12.94 6.92 -15.29
C ILE A 267 14.17 6.03 -15.52
N LEU A 268 14.00 4.84 -16.09
CA LEU A 268 15.12 3.93 -16.38
C LEU A 268 16.17 4.56 -17.30
N LYS A 269 15.75 5.30 -18.34
CA LYS A 269 16.68 6.02 -19.23
C LYS A 269 17.53 7.03 -18.48
N ILE A 270 16.99 7.72 -17.48
CA ILE A 270 17.75 8.67 -16.64
C ILE A 270 18.81 7.93 -15.82
N ILE A 271 18.45 6.78 -15.26
CA ILE A 271 19.32 5.98 -14.39
C ILE A 271 20.41 5.27 -15.19
N LEU A 272 20.05 4.69 -16.33
CA LEU A 272 20.89 3.87 -17.20
C LEU A 272 21.67 4.69 -18.22
N LYS A 273 21.55 6.03 -18.20
CA LYS A 273 22.29 6.90 -19.11
C LYS A 273 23.79 6.70 -18.85
N ARG A 274 24.43 5.88 -19.68
CA ARG A 274 25.88 5.79 -19.75
C ARG A 274 26.38 7.17 -20.19
N ARG A 275 27.21 7.79 -19.36
CA ARG A 275 28.17 8.78 -19.85
C ARG A 275 29.33 8.01 -20.45
#